data_AF-A0A8I1JJK1-F1
#
_entry.id   AF-A0A8I1JJK1-F1
#
_cell.length_a   1.000
_cell.length_b   1.000
_cell.length_c   1.000
_cell.angle_alpha   90.00
_cell.angle_beta   90.00
_cell.angle_gamma   90.00
#
_symmetry.space_group_name_H-M   'P 1'
#
loop_
_entity.id
_entity.type
_entity.pdbx_description
1 polymer ?
#
loop_
_entity_poly.entity_id
_entity_poly.type
_entity_poly.pdbx_seq_one_letter_code
_entity_poly.pdbx_strand_id
1 'polypeptide(L)'
;MSSASKGWVIEITYCDEANNGFVKIGHAAWDSEAEWNQVWDGIPESPDGVEDSDCLCVDKVHFNGDLLTEKFITARTAQLLLGQSLDAVIKDARQMTSYRMQRG
;
A
#
# COMPACT_ATOMS: atom_id res chain seq x y z
N MET A 1 6.55 19.91 1.29
CA MET A 1 5.79 19.69 0.05
C MET A 1 6.50 18.60 -0.71
N SER A 2 6.18 17.33 -0.44
CA SER A 2 6.79 16.23 -1.19
C SER A 2 6.12 16.18 -2.56
N SER A 3 6.92 16.36 -3.61
CA SER A 3 6.50 16.13 -4.99
C SER A 3 6.00 14.69 -5.09
N ALA A 4 4.69 14.48 -5.01
CA ALA A 4 4.09 13.25 -5.52
C ALA A 4 4.45 13.23 -7.01
N SER A 5 5.39 12.36 -7.37
CA SER A 5 5.81 12.12 -8.73
C SER A 5 4.55 11.95 -9.57
N LYS A 6 4.32 12.83 -10.54
CA LYS A 6 3.22 12.67 -11.50
C LYS A 6 3.47 11.34 -12.23
N GLY A 7 2.64 10.35 -11.98
CA GLY A 7 2.88 8.99 -12.44
C GLY A 7 1.71 8.09 -12.10
N TRP A 8 1.55 6.99 -12.84
CA TRP A 8 0.62 5.93 -12.50
C TRP A 8 1.20 5.17 -11.31
N VAL A 9 0.49 5.09 -10.20
CA VAL A 9 1.06 4.62 -8.93
C VAL A 9 0.30 3.41 -8.41
N ILE A 10 1.05 2.49 -7.79
CA ILE A 10 0.50 1.47 -6.90
C ILE A 10 1.13 1.70 -5.53
N GLU A 11 0.30 1.96 -4.53
CA GLU A 11 0.75 2.12 -3.14
C GLU A 11 0.37 0.89 -2.34
N ILE A 12 1.18 0.54 -1.35
CA ILE A 12 0.91 -0.56 -0.41
C ILE A 12 0.66 0.06 0.95
N THR A 13 -0.50 -0.24 1.51
CA THR A 13 -0.96 0.28 2.79
C THR A 13 -1.18 -0.88 3.76
N TYR A 14 -0.67 -0.71 4.97
CA TYR A 14 -0.95 -1.57 6.11
C TYR A 14 -1.91 -0.85 7.06
N CYS A 15 -3.04 -1.48 7.36
CA CYS A 15 -3.93 -1.01 8.41
C CYS A 15 -3.36 -1.43 9.78
N ASP A 16 -2.82 -0.46 10.48
CA ASP A 16 -2.24 -0.62 11.81
C ASP A 16 -3.34 -0.48 12.86
N GLU A 17 -4.08 -1.56 13.08
CA GLU A 17 -5.19 -1.61 14.04
C GLU A 17 -4.75 -1.21 15.46
N ALA A 18 -3.52 -1.57 15.86
CA ALA A 18 -2.97 -1.27 17.17
C ALA A 18 -2.84 0.24 17.45
N ASN A 19 -2.63 1.04 16.41
CA ASN A 19 -2.52 2.50 16.50
C ASN A 19 -3.66 3.24 15.80
N ASN A 20 -4.70 2.50 15.37
CA ASN A 20 -5.87 3.01 14.65
C ASN A 20 -5.50 3.94 13.48
N GLY A 21 -4.63 3.45 12.59
CA GLY A 21 -4.14 4.25 11.47
C GLY A 21 -3.77 3.42 10.24
N PHE A 22 -3.68 4.10 9.09
CA PHE A 22 -3.21 3.52 7.84
C PHE A 22 -1.77 3.96 7.59
N VAL A 23 -0.89 2.99 7.39
CA VAL A 23 0.55 3.20 7.21
C VAL A 23 0.91 2.83 5.78
N LYS A 24 1.36 3.82 5.00
CA LYS A 24 1.94 3.55 3.68
C LYS A 24 3.32 2.90 3.86
N ILE A 25 3.45 1.66 3.43
CA ILE A 25 4.66 0.86 3.60
C ILE A 25 5.48 0.74 2.31
N GLY A 26 4.88 1.06 1.15
CA GLY A 26 5.60 1.10 -0.11
C GLY A 26 4.82 1.79 -1.21
N HIS A 27 5.51 2.19 -2.26
CA HIS A 27 4.90 2.65 -3.50
C HIS A 27 5.83 2.39 -4.68
N ALA A 28 5.25 2.21 -5.85
CA ALA A 28 5.94 2.21 -7.13
C ALA A 28 5.19 3.11 -8.10
N ALA A 29 5.93 3.78 -8.98
CA ALA A 29 5.39 4.68 -9.99
C ALA A 29 5.84 4.23 -11.37
N TRP A 30 4.95 4.38 -12.34
CA TRP A 30 5.17 4.01 -13.72
C TRP A 30 4.94 5.21 -14.64
N ASP A 31 5.77 5.30 -15.68
CA ASP A 31 5.65 6.30 -16.74
C ASP A 31 4.58 5.92 -17.77
N SER A 32 4.19 4.64 -17.83
CA SER A 32 3.24 4.08 -18.79
C SER A 32 2.01 3.47 -18.10
N GLU A 33 0.83 3.88 -18.54
CA GLU A 33 -0.45 3.32 -18.09
C GLU A 33 -0.55 1.82 -18.38
N ALA A 34 -0.01 1.37 -19.52
CA ALA A 34 -0.08 -0.03 -19.93
C ALA A 34 0.74 -0.94 -19.01
N GLU A 35 1.95 -0.53 -18.63
CA GLU A 35 2.79 -1.30 -17.71
C GLU A 35 2.17 -1.34 -16.31
N TRP A 36 1.67 -0.20 -15.85
CA TRP A 36 0.94 -0.11 -14.58
C TRP A 36 -0.30 -1.03 -14.53
N ASN A 37 -1.10 -1.05 -15.61
CA ASN A 37 -2.25 -1.95 -15.71
C ASN A 37 -1.79 -3.42 -15.71
N GLN A 38 -0.75 -3.76 -16.46
CA GLN A 38 -0.21 -5.11 -16.50
C GLN A 38 0.27 -5.59 -15.12
N VAL A 39 0.98 -4.74 -14.37
CA VAL A 39 1.42 -5.08 -13.01
C VAL A 39 0.20 -5.23 -12.09
N TRP A 40 -0.75 -4.29 -12.13
CA TRP A 40 -1.96 -4.35 -11.32
C TRP A 40 -2.76 -5.65 -11.50
N ASP A 41 -2.92 -6.09 -12.74
CA ASP A 41 -3.65 -7.32 -13.07
C ASP A 41 -2.91 -8.57 -12.58
N GLY A 42 -1.59 -8.49 -12.44
CA GLY A 42 -0.75 -9.55 -11.89
C GLY A 42 -0.76 -9.64 -10.36
N ILE A 43 -1.32 -8.65 -9.65
CA ILE A 43 -1.37 -8.68 -8.17
C ILE A 43 -2.54 -9.59 -7.73
N PRO A 44 -2.24 -10.72 -7.03
CA PRO A 44 -3.27 -11.60 -6.52
C PRO A 44 -3.96 -10.96 -5.30
N GLU A 45 -5.28 -10.98 -5.34
CA GLU A 45 -6.12 -10.59 -4.21
C GLU A 45 -6.06 -11.65 -3.10
N SER A 46 -6.22 -11.21 -1.86
CA SER A 46 -6.41 -12.13 -0.75
C SER A 46 -7.69 -12.95 -0.98
N PRO A 47 -7.65 -14.28 -0.75
CA PRO A 47 -8.86 -15.11 -0.79
C PRO A 47 -9.88 -14.71 0.28
N ASP A 48 -9.43 -14.12 1.38
CA ASP A 48 -10.25 -13.69 2.52
C ASP A 48 -10.67 -12.20 2.39
N GLY A 49 -10.16 -11.49 1.37
CA GLY A 49 -10.53 -10.11 1.07
C GLY A 49 -10.30 -9.17 2.26
N VAL A 50 -11.34 -8.42 2.62
CA VAL A 50 -11.29 -7.46 3.75
C VAL A 50 -11.21 -8.14 5.12
N GLU A 51 -11.53 -9.44 5.21
CA GLU A 51 -11.45 -10.22 6.44
C GLU A 51 -10.05 -10.82 6.67
N ASP A 52 -9.11 -10.57 5.74
CA ASP A 52 -7.74 -11.02 5.88
C ASP A 52 -7.07 -10.39 7.11
N SER A 53 -6.54 -11.25 7.97
CA SER A 53 -5.90 -10.86 9.23
C SER A 53 -4.59 -10.07 9.05
N ASP A 54 -4.01 -10.08 7.85
CA ASP A 54 -2.79 -9.33 7.55
C ASP A 54 -3.08 -7.83 7.36
N CYS A 55 -4.35 -7.45 7.16
CA CYS A 55 -4.82 -6.07 7.07
C CYS A 55 -4.02 -5.19 6.07
N LEU A 56 -3.68 -5.77 4.91
CA LEU A 56 -2.92 -5.11 3.85
C LEU A 56 -3.78 -4.88 2.62
N CYS A 57 -3.58 -3.73 1.99
CA CYS A 57 -4.15 -3.43 0.71
C CYS A 57 -3.15 -2.77 -0.23
N VAL A 58 -3.48 -2.83 -1.53
CA VAL A 58 -2.82 -2.05 -2.56
C VAL A 58 -3.80 -1.12 -3.24
N ASP A 59 -3.37 0.13 -3.40
CA ASP A 59 -4.14 1.21 -3.97
C ASP A 59 -3.69 1.45 -5.40
N LYS A 60 -4.62 1.37 -6.36
CA LYS A 60 -4.39 1.75 -7.75
C LYS A 60 -4.66 3.23 -7.92
N VAL A 61 -3.60 4.03 -8.04
CA VAL A 61 -3.69 5.49 -8.09
C VAL A 61 -3.42 6.00 -9.50
N HIS A 62 -4.36 6.77 -10.04
CA HIS A 62 -4.27 7.38 -11.37
C HIS A 62 -3.19 8.47 -11.40
N PHE A 63 -2.73 8.82 -12.60
CA PHE A 63 -1.68 9.84 -12.81
C PHE A 63 -1.92 11.21 -12.16
N ASN A 64 -3.19 11.56 -11.94
CA ASN A 64 -3.60 12.81 -11.29
C ASN A 64 -3.65 12.72 -9.75
N GLY A 65 -3.37 11.56 -9.18
CA GLY A 65 -3.43 11.29 -7.74
C GLY A 65 -4.76 10.74 -7.24
N ASP A 66 -5.74 10.50 -8.12
CA ASP A 66 -7.02 9.92 -7.73
C ASP A 66 -6.88 8.41 -7.49
N LEU A 67 -7.41 7.93 -6.36
CA LEU A 67 -7.59 6.50 -6.13
C LEU A 67 -8.65 5.96 -7.09
N LEU A 68 -8.30 4.97 -7.90
CA LEU A 68 -9.25 4.29 -8.80
C LEU A 68 -9.89 3.07 -8.16
N THR A 69 -9.09 2.24 -7.51
CA THR A 69 -9.52 0.97 -6.93
C THR A 69 -8.50 0.45 -5.93
N GLU A 70 -8.91 -0.51 -5.12
CA GLU A 70 -8.13 -1.14 -4.05
C GLU A 70 -8.23 -2.66 -4.18
N LYS A 71 -7.17 -3.37 -3.79
CA LYS A 71 -7.17 -4.83 -3.58
C LYS A 71 -6.63 -5.15 -2.19
N PHE A 72 -7.32 -6.01 -1.46
CA PHE A 72 -6.74 -6.62 -0.27
C PHE A 72 -5.74 -7.69 -0.68
N ILE A 73 -4.61 -7.77 0.01
CA ILE A 73 -3.52 -8.69 -0.32
C ILE A 73 -3.00 -9.38 0.93
N THR A 74 -2.45 -10.58 0.75
CA THR A 74 -1.77 -11.29 1.85
C THR A 74 -0.40 -10.67 2.16
N ALA A 75 0.14 -10.93 3.35
CA ALA A 75 1.51 -10.57 3.72
C ALA A 75 2.55 -11.12 2.75
N ARG A 76 2.32 -12.33 2.22
CA ARG A 76 3.21 -12.93 1.22
C ARG A 76 3.25 -12.09 -0.06
N THR A 77 2.09 -11.65 -0.56
CA THR A 77 2.02 -10.79 -1.75
C THR A 77 2.73 -9.46 -1.49
N ALA A 78 2.50 -8.84 -0.32
CA ALA A 78 3.15 -7.58 0.04
C ALA A 78 4.68 -7.71 0.07
N GLN A 79 5.22 -8.78 0.68
CA GLN A 79 6.66 -9.03 0.72
C GLN A 79 7.26 -9.21 -0.68
N LEU A 80 6.56 -9.89 -1.59
CA LEU A 80 6.99 -10.05 -2.98
C LEU A 80 7.05 -8.70 -3.71
N LEU A 81 6.05 -7.84 -3.50
CA LEU A 81 6.01 -6.50 -4.11
C LEU A 81 7.07 -5.56 -3.53
N LEU A 82 7.32 -5.64 -2.21
CA LEU A 82 8.30 -4.80 -1.52
C LEU A 82 9.75 -5.28 -1.69
N GLY A 83 9.96 -6.57 -1.98
CA GLY A 83 11.29 -7.19 -2.01
C GLY A 83 11.98 -7.23 -0.64
N GLN A 84 11.24 -7.03 0.45
CA GLN A 84 11.75 -6.91 1.83
C GLN A 84 10.78 -7.58 2.81
N SER A 85 11.26 -7.85 4.04
CA SER A 85 10.40 -8.43 5.08
C SER A 85 9.38 -7.40 5.58
N LEU A 86 8.13 -7.83 5.72
CA LEU A 86 7.02 -6.96 6.10
C LEU A 86 7.24 -6.31 7.48
N ASP A 87 7.75 -7.07 8.45
CA ASP A 87 8.04 -6.56 9.80
C ASP A 87 9.05 -5.41 9.80
N ALA A 88 10.08 -5.49 8.95
CA ALA A 88 11.09 -4.43 8.86
C ALA A 88 10.46 -3.17 8.27
N VAL A 89 9.70 -3.32 7.18
CA VAL A 89 9.06 -2.19 6.48
C VAL A 89 8.00 -1.54 7.37
N ILE A 90 7.14 -2.31 8.05
CA ILE A 90 6.15 -1.77 8.99
C ILE A 90 6.87 -1.03 10.12
N LYS A 91 7.88 -1.64 10.75
CA LYS A 91 8.62 -1.01 11.85
C LYS A 91 9.21 0.35 11.46
N ASP A 92 9.80 0.45 10.27
CA ASP A 92 10.38 1.70 9.78
C ASP A 92 9.29 2.71 9.41
N ALA A 93 8.23 2.26 8.73
CA ALA A 93 7.11 3.11 8.35
C ALA A 93 6.35 3.68 9.57
N ARG A 94 6.21 2.90 10.66
CA ARG A 94 5.66 3.38 11.93
C ARG A 94 6.47 4.53 12.53
N GLN A 95 7.80 4.52 12.39
CA GLN A 95 8.65 5.61 12.90
C GLN A 95 8.49 6.90 12.10
N MET A 96 8.17 6.78 10.81
CA MET A 96 7.98 7.92 9.91
C MET A 96 6.53 8.43 9.89
N THR A 97 5.58 7.61 10.34
CA THR A 97 4.16 7.96 10.38
C THR A 97 3.85 8.73 11.66
N SER A 98 3.41 9.98 11.49
CA SER A 98 2.94 10.79 12.62
C SER A 98 1.55 10.32 13.05
N TYR A 99 1.49 9.45 14.06
CA TYR A 99 0.23 9.09 14.69
C TYR A 99 -0.32 10.31 15.44
N ARG A 100 -1.48 10.79 15.02
CA ARG A 100 -2.23 11.77 15.82
C ARG A 100 -2.94 10.98 16.91
N MET A 101 -2.31 10.85 18.09
CA MET A 101 -2.99 10.31 19.27
C MET A 101 -4.30 11.09 19.48
N GLN A 102 -5.44 10.43 19.28
CA GLN A 102 -6.70 10.93 19.84
C GLN A 102 -6.50 10.90 21.36
N ARG A 103 -6.39 12.07 21.98
CA ARG A 103 -6.51 12.20 23.43
C ARG A 103 -7.89 11.67 23.80
N GLY A 104 -7.90 10.62 24.62
CA GLY A 104 -9.11 10.21 25.36
C GLY A 104 -9.59 11.29 26.30
#